data_AF-A0A293MCH0-F1
#
_entry.id   AF-A0A293MCH0-F1
#
_cell.length_a   1.000
_cell.length_b   1.000
_cell.length_c   1.000
_cell.angle_alpha   90.00
_cell.angle_beta   90.00
_cell.angle_gamma   90.00
#
_symmetry.space_group_name_H-M   'P 1'
#
loop_
_entity.id
_entity.type
_entity.pdbx_description
1 polymer ?
#
loop_
_entity_poly.entity_id
_entity_poly.type
_entity_poly.pdbx_seq_one_letter_code
_entity_poly.pdbx_strand_id
1 'polypeptide(L)'
;MSAEVFTKELEEYLFQECCKVMQDVTGQEFSSLMSLLSSLKLAKTIPGQQALVDLAAEQAELDKPLERTAAGAANGSGAASVDTAPDTTASEAIAKLAHCIRQALPFFSPYVSSAKFVRYLCQQVLPVLNEMPSDEEGLELIKLLAEMAPHATGIQEHPSCLELVFNKLLEHMPLPPTNKEAENVDELPALQLSHVECLMYVFHQLAKRTPEFLTAEGNSERLRDFKLRLQYLARGVQGYIKKLRTALQGKKAEELKSDENKLKAAALKTTNNINTLIRDLFHVPPSFKATIVLSWKPPTTNKPSEASGSPAPVGAKTEKRRISFSEESPPKAFRKATTSLKNERELYSPPGGKYSTKVQGFQAANRGRGGRFRGGGGRGWYSPPGGKYSTKVQGFQAANRG
;
A
#
# COMPACT_ATOMS: atom_id res chain seq x y z
N MET A 1 13.55 -5.22 -34.14
CA MET A 1 13.15 -4.37 -35.30
C MET A 1 13.82 -3.02 -35.11
N SER A 2 14.46 -2.42 -36.13
CA SER A 2 15.33 -1.24 -35.92
C SER A 2 14.51 0.02 -35.61
N ALA A 3 15.07 0.89 -34.76
CA ALA A 3 14.43 2.14 -34.31
C ALA A 3 14.25 3.19 -35.42
N GLU A 4 14.84 2.96 -36.60
CA GLU A 4 14.77 3.87 -37.76
C GLU A 4 13.43 3.77 -38.51
N VAL A 5 12.70 2.66 -38.39
CA VAL A 5 11.41 2.47 -39.08
C VAL A 5 10.25 3.08 -38.28
N PHE A 6 10.33 3.07 -36.94
CA PHE A 6 9.32 3.65 -36.05
C PHE A 6 9.59 5.14 -35.80
N THR A 7 9.21 5.95 -36.77
CA THR A 7 9.14 7.41 -36.62
C THR A 7 8.01 7.80 -35.67
N LYS A 8 8.06 9.01 -35.12
CA LYS A 8 7.02 9.53 -34.22
C LYS A 8 5.65 9.55 -34.91
N GLU A 9 5.59 10.01 -36.16
CA GLU A 9 4.35 10.06 -36.95
C GLU A 9 3.75 8.66 -37.17
N LEU A 10 4.61 7.65 -37.43
CA LEU A 10 4.14 6.27 -37.58
C LEU A 10 3.63 5.69 -36.26
N GLU A 11 4.29 5.97 -35.14
CA GLU A 11 3.79 5.56 -33.82
C GLU A 11 2.45 6.22 -33.48
N GLU A 12 2.28 7.51 -33.78
CA GLU A 12 1.03 8.24 -33.55
C GLU A 12 -0.10 7.69 -34.43
N TYR A 13 0.19 7.43 -35.71
CA TYR A 13 -0.75 6.80 -36.63
C TYR A 13 -1.16 5.41 -36.16
N LEU A 14 -0.19 4.55 -35.81
CA LEU A 14 -0.47 3.20 -35.32
C LEU A 14 -1.29 3.23 -34.03
N PHE A 15 -0.97 4.14 -33.11
CA PHE A 15 -1.73 4.31 -31.88
C PHE A 15 -3.19 4.65 -32.16
N GLN A 16 -3.45 5.62 -33.05
CA GLN A 16 -4.80 6.02 -33.44
C GLN A 16 -5.58 4.90 -34.13
N GLU A 17 -4.97 4.18 -35.06
CA GLU A 17 -5.62 3.07 -35.75
C GLU A 17 -5.94 1.90 -34.80
N CYS A 18 -5.01 1.55 -33.90
CA CYS A 18 -5.27 0.54 -32.88
C CYS A 18 -6.41 0.95 -31.93
N CYS A 19 -6.52 2.23 -31.55
CA CYS A 19 -7.64 2.72 -30.75
C CYS A 19 -8.99 2.53 -31.45
N LYS A 20 -9.04 2.70 -32.78
CA LYS A 20 -10.27 2.44 -33.57
C LYS A 20 -10.62 0.96 -33.58
N VAL A 21 -9.62 0.10 -33.79
CA VAL A 21 -9.83 -1.35 -33.80
C VAL A 21 -10.34 -1.84 -32.45
N MET A 22 -9.85 -1.28 -31.34
CA MET A 22 -10.27 -1.65 -29.98
C MET A 22 -11.76 -1.46 -29.68
N GLN A 23 -12.55 -0.80 -30.54
CA GLN A 23 -13.99 -0.65 -30.34
C GLN A 23 -14.76 -1.98 -30.46
N ASP A 24 -14.23 -2.95 -31.22
CA ASP A 24 -14.84 -4.26 -31.41
C ASP A 24 -13.77 -5.35 -31.43
N VAL A 25 -13.40 -5.82 -30.24
CA VAL A 25 -12.36 -6.82 -30.04
C VAL A 25 -12.75 -7.87 -29.01
N THR A 26 -12.33 -9.10 -29.27
CA THR A 26 -12.33 -10.16 -28.27
C THR A 26 -11.30 -9.88 -27.17
N GLY A 27 -11.41 -10.58 -26.02
CA GLY A 27 -10.45 -10.42 -24.92
C GLY A 27 -8.99 -10.78 -25.29
N GLN A 28 -8.80 -11.70 -26.24
CA GLN A 28 -7.47 -12.08 -26.74
C GLN A 28 -6.87 -11.01 -27.65
N GLU A 29 -7.68 -10.46 -28.56
CA GLU A 29 -7.28 -9.35 -29.43
C GLU A 29 -6.98 -8.10 -28.60
N PHE A 30 -7.82 -7.80 -27.60
CA PHE A 30 -7.58 -6.71 -26.67
C PHE A 30 -6.22 -6.84 -25.98
N SER A 31 -5.89 -8.03 -25.47
CA SER A 31 -4.57 -8.30 -24.84
C SER A 31 -3.42 -8.09 -25.82
N SER A 32 -3.59 -8.54 -27.06
CA SER A 32 -2.58 -8.45 -28.11
C SER A 32 -2.34 -6.99 -28.52
N LEU A 33 -3.41 -6.22 -28.66
CA LEU A 33 -3.35 -4.79 -28.97
C LEU A 33 -2.78 -3.98 -27.80
N MET A 34 -3.16 -4.27 -26.55
CA MET A 34 -2.57 -3.63 -25.36
C MET A 34 -1.06 -3.89 -25.29
N SER A 35 -0.63 -5.14 -25.55
CA SER A 35 0.79 -5.50 -25.63
C SER A 35 1.51 -4.75 -26.75
N LEU A 36 0.93 -4.71 -27.96
CA LEU A 36 1.48 -3.98 -29.09
C LEU A 36 1.63 -2.49 -28.77
N LEU A 37 0.57 -1.84 -28.29
CA LEU A 37 0.58 -0.42 -27.96
C LEU A 37 1.58 -0.09 -26.85
N SER A 38 1.70 -0.95 -25.84
CA SER A 38 2.66 -0.77 -24.74
C SER A 38 4.12 -0.75 -25.20
N SER A 39 4.41 -1.34 -26.36
CA SER A 39 5.76 -1.39 -26.93
C SER A 39 6.17 -0.07 -27.63
N LEU A 40 5.20 0.78 -27.98
CA LEU A 40 5.43 2.07 -28.63
C LEU A 40 6.08 3.06 -27.65
N LYS A 41 6.90 3.99 -28.15
CA LYS A 41 7.54 5.01 -27.30
C LYS A 41 6.49 5.97 -26.74
N LEU A 42 5.42 6.25 -27.49
CA LEU A 42 4.29 7.05 -27.02
C LEU A 42 3.66 6.50 -25.75
N ALA A 43 3.48 5.18 -25.64
CA ALA A 43 2.92 4.51 -24.47
C ALA A 43 3.82 4.57 -23.22
N LYS A 44 5.06 5.06 -23.35
CA LYS A 44 5.97 5.31 -22.22
C LYS A 44 5.80 6.72 -21.63
N THR A 45 5.06 7.58 -22.31
CA THR A 45 4.73 8.93 -21.81
C THR A 45 3.51 8.89 -20.91
N ILE A 46 3.37 9.84 -19.98
CA ILE A 46 2.20 9.93 -19.10
C ILE A 46 0.88 9.99 -19.90
N PRO A 47 0.75 10.82 -20.97
CA PRO A 47 -0.47 10.84 -21.77
C PRO A 47 -0.76 9.52 -22.48
N GLY A 48 0.28 8.83 -22.99
CA GLY A 48 0.10 7.53 -23.63
C GLY A 48 -0.34 6.44 -22.65
N GLN A 49 0.24 6.42 -21.45
CA GLN A 49 -0.18 5.52 -20.36
C GLN A 49 -1.61 5.81 -19.91
N GLN A 50 -1.97 7.09 -19.79
CA GLN A 50 -3.33 7.51 -19.46
C GLN A 50 -4.33 7.04 -20.53
N ALA A 51 -4.01 7.20 -21.82
CA ALA A 51 -4.85 6.72 -22.91
C ALA A 51 -5.04 5.19 -22.87
N LEU A 52 -4.01 4.41 -22.53
CA LEU A 52 -4.13 2.95 -22.36
C LEU A 52 -5.02 2.56 -21.17
N VAL A 53 -4.95 3.31 -20.08
CA VAL A 53 -5.83 3.13 -18.92
C VAL A 53 -7.27 3.49 -19.27
N ASP A 54 -7.49 4.56 -20.03
CA ASP A 54 -8.83 4.97 -20.46
C ASP A 54 -9.43 3.95 -21.44
N LEU A 55 -8.66 3.41 -22.39
CA LEU A 55 -9.09 2.31 -23.26
C LEU A 55 -9.50 1.07 -22.45
N ALA A 56 -8.72 0.69 -21.44
CA ALA A 56 -9.10 -0.42 -20.57
C ALA A 56 -10.35 -0.13 -19.73
N ALA A 57 -10.59 1.13 -19.36
CA ALA A 57 -11.81 1.53 -18.65
C ALA A 57 -13.05 1.52 -19.55
N GLU A 58 -12.90 1.94 -20.81
CA GLU A 58 -13.93 1.85 -21.85
C GLU A 58 -14.28 0.39 -22.15
N GLN A 59 -13.26 -0.47 -22.34
CA GLN A 59 -13.47 -1.89 -22.57
C GLN A 59 -14.10 -2.61 -21.35
N ALA A 60 -13.80 -2.14 -20.14
CA ALA A 60 -14.42 -2.64 -18.91
C ALA A 60 -15.83 -2.10 -18.68
N GLU A 61 -16.28 -1.12 -19.47
CA GLU A 61 -17.61 -0.50 -19.39
C GLU A 61 -17.94 0.01 -17.98
N LEU A 62 -17.00 0.73 -17.33
CA LEU A 62 -17.14 1.17 -15.94
C LEU A 62 -18.33 2.13 -15.68
N ASP A 63 -18.93 2.67 -16.72
CA ASP A 63 -20.15 3.49 -16.62
C ASP A 63 -21.42 2.65 -16.46
N LYS A 64 -21.36 1.34 -16.73
CA LYS A 64 -22.49 0.41 -16.59
C LYS A 64 -22.44 -0.33 -15.24
N PRO A 65 -23.59 -0.57 -14.58
CA PRO A 65 -23.64 -1.42 -13.40
C PRO A 65 -23.05 -2.80 -13.68
N LEU A 66 -22.45 -3.43 -12.67
CA LEU A 66 -21.97 -4.80 -12.80
C LEU A 66 -23.16 -5.72 -13.10
N GLU A 67 -23.02 -6.55 -14.13
CA GLU A 67 -24.03 -7.55 -14.50
C GLU A 67 -24.03 -8.69 -13.46
N ARG A 68 -25.19 -8.93 -12.85
CA ARG A 68 -25.35 -9.73 -11.61
C ARG A 68 -26.22 -10.99 -11.79
N THR A 69 -26.42 -11.48 -13.01
CA THR A 69 -27.38 -12.53 -13.47
C THR A 69 -28.76 -12.01 -13.93
N ALA A 70 -29.44 -12.81 -14.77
CA ALA A 70 -30.54 -12.51 -15.71
C ALA A 70 -31.82 -11.81 -15.19
N ALA A 71 -31.95 -11.46 -13.91
CA ALA A 71 -33.18 -10.86 -13.38
C ALA A 71 -33.26 -9.32 -13.50
N GLY A 72 -32.20 -8.67 -14.01
CA GLY A 72 -32.12 -7.21 -14.18
C GLY A 72 -32.37 -6.68 -15.59
N ALA A 73 -32.50 -7.54 -16.60
CA ALA A 73 -32.71 -7.14 -17.99
C ALA A 73 -34.19 -6.89 -18.30
N ALA A 74 -34.82 -5.97 -17.57
CA ALA A 74 -36.06 -5.35 -18.00
C ALA A 74 -35.76 -3.91 -18.43
N ASN A 75 -35.01 -3.75 -19.54
CA ASN A 75 -35.07 -2.63 -20.48
C ASN A 75 -33.89 -2.71 -21.46
N GLY A 76 -34.15 -3.06 -22.73
CA GLY A 76 -33.21 -2.81 -23.82
C GLY A 76 -33.03 -3.97 -24.80
N SER A 77 -33.88 -3.97 -25.83
CA SER A 77 -33.81 -4.65 -27.13
C SER A 77 -32.48 -5.30 -27.57
N GLY A 78 -32.52 -6.59 -27.92
CA GLY A 78 -31.61 -7.19 -28.90
C GLY A 78 -31.31 -8.68 -28.70
N ALA A 79 -32.00 -9.54 -29.45
CA ALA A 79 -31.64 -10.93 -29.76
C ALA A 79 -31.11 -11.80 -28.60
N ALA A 80 -32.02 -12.28 -27.74
CA ALA A 80 -31.73 -13.40 -26.84
C ALA A 80 -31.57 -14.69 -27.66
N SER A 81 -30.33 -15.14 -27.85
CA SER A 81 -30.04 -16.53 -28.18
C SER A 81 -30.37 -17.39 -26.97
N VAL A 82 -31.37 -18.25 -27.14
CA VAL A 82 -31.74 -19.34 -26.23
C VAL A 82 -30.55 -20.30 -26.17
N ASP A 83 -29.86 -20.38 -25.02
CA ASP A 83 -29.12 -21.56 -24.51
C ASP A 83 -28.06 -21.22 -23.44
N THR A 84 -27.76 -19.95 -23.16
CA THR A 84 -26.78 -19.60 -22.11
C THR A 84 -27.43 -19.58 -20.73
N ALA A 85 -27.01 -20.48 -19.83
CA ALA A 85 -27.43 -20.47 -18.44
C ALA A 85 -27.15 -19.10 -17.77
N PRO A 86 -28.03 -18.62 -16.86
CA PRO A 86 -27.93 -17.28 -16.27
C PRO A 86 -26.63 -17.04 -15.51
N ASP A 87 -26.02 -18.09 -14.95
CA ASP A 87 -24.79 -18.01 -14.16
C ASP A 87 -23.54 -17.73 -15.02
N THR A 88 -23.56 -18.12 -16.30
CA THR A 88 -22.41 -17.96 -17.21
C THR A 88 -22.15 -16.47 -17.53
N THR A 89 -23.22 -15.69 -17.67
CA THR A 89 -23.14 -14.26 -18.04
C THR A 89 -22.48 -13.39 -16.95
N ALA A 90 -22.79 -13.65 -15.68
CA ALA A 90 -22.19 -12.90 -14.57
C ALA A 90 -20.71 -13.25 -14.39
N SER A 91 -20.34 -14.52 -14.52
CA SER A 91 -18.93 -14.95 -14.46
C SER A 91 -18.13 -14.37 -15.65
N GLU A 92 -18.72 -14.28 -16.85
CA GLU A 92 -18.11 -13.60 -18.00
C GLU A 92 -17.88 -12.10 -17.75
N ALA A 93 -18.86 -11.39 -17.19
CA ALA A 93 -18.72 -9.97 -16.84
C ALA A 93 -17.60 -9.75 -15.80
N ILE A 94 -17.53 -10.60 -14.77
CA ILE A 94 -16.48 -10.59 -13.75
C ILE A 94 -15.10 -10.87 -14.37
N ALA A 95 -15.01 -11.89 -15.23
CA ALA A 95 -13.77 -12.25 -15.92
C ALA A 95 -13.31 -11.12 -16.85
N LYS A 96 -14.22 -10.49 -17.60
CA LYS A 96 -13.94 -9.33 -18.45
C LYS A 96 -13.42 -8.15 -17.63
N LEU A 97 -14.06 -7.83 -16.52
CA LEU A 97 -13.63 -6.76 -15.61
C LEU A 97 -12.22 -7.03 -15.06
N ALA A 98 -11.99 -8.23 -14.51
CA ALA A 98 -10.69 -8.62 -13.97
C ALA A 98 -9.60 -8.56 -15.07
N HIS A 99 -9.92 -9.03 -16.27
CA HIS A 99 -9.02 -8.99 -17.41
C HIS A 99 -8.63 -7.57 -17.81
N CYS A 100 -9.60 -6.66 -17.95
CA CYS A 100 -9.33 -5.26 -18.28
C CYS A 100 -8.48 -4.57 -17.23
N ILE A 101 -8.75 -4.83 -15.94
CA ILE A 101 -7.91 -4.30 -14.85
C ILE A 101 -6.48 -4.81 -14.96
N ARG A 102 -6.28 -6.11 -15.24
CA ARG A 102 -4.92 -6.67 -15.43
C ARG A 102 -4.16 -6.01 -16.57
N GLN A 103 -4.84 -5.68 -17.66
CA GLN A 103 -4.22 -4.94 -18.76
C GLN A 103 -3.88 -3.50 -18.35
N ALA A 104 -4.68 -2.85 -17.51
CA ALA A 104 -4.42 -1.50 -17.02
C ALA A 104 -3.31 -1.41 -15.96
N LEU A 105 -3.15 -2.44 -15.13
CA LEU A 105 -2.25 -2.46 -13.96
C LEU A 105 -0.82 -1.94 -14.23
N PRO A 106 -0.13 -2.33 -15.32
CA PRO A 106 1.25 -1.88 -15.59
C PRO A 106 1.39 -0.38 -15.83
N PHE A 107 0.29 0.31 -16.17
CA PHE A 107 0.30 1.72 -16.56
C PHE A 107 -0.01 2.67 -15.40
N PHE A 108 -0.52 2.15 -14.27
CA PHE A 108 -0.74 2.97 -13.10
C PHE A 108 0.57 3.45 -12.48
N SER A 109 0.58 4.72 -12.07
CA SER A 109 1.75 5.36 -11.48
C SER A 109 1.30 6.51 -10.56
N PRO A 110 2.20 7.23 -9.89
CA PRO A 110 1.81 8.44 -9.18
C PRO A 110 1.19 9.52 -10.09
N TYR A 111 1.39 9.44 -11.41
CA TYR A 111 0.92 10.41 -12.39
C TYR A 111 -0.26 9.90 -13.25
N VAL A 112 -0.52 8.58 -13.23
CA VAL A 112 -1.61 7.94 -13.97
C VAL A 112 -2.49 7.21 -12.97
N SER A 113 -3.70 7.73 -12.74
CA SER A 113 -4.54 7.33 -11.63
C SER A 113 -5.37 6.08 -11.93
N SER A 114 -5.56 5.24 -10.91
CA SER A 114 -6.49 4.10 -10.93
C SER A 114 -7.90 4.43 -10.39
N ALA A 115 -8.19 5.73 -10.15
CA ALA A 115 -9.39 6.17 -9.43
C ALA A 115 -10.72 5.68 -10.01
N LYS A 116 -10.87 5.64 -11.35
CA LYS A 116 -12.10 5.14 -12.00
C LYS A 116 -12.37 3.68 -11.63
N PHE A 117 -11.35 2.82 -11.77
CA PHE A 117 -11.44 1.40 -11.42
C PHE A 117 -11.68 1.18 -9.92
N VAL A 118 -10.94 1.91 -9.06
CA VAL A 118 -11.12 1.79 -7.61
C VAL A 118 -12.52 2.22 -7.18
N ARG A 119 -13.03 3.33 -7.71
CA ARG A 119 -14.41 3.76 -7.46
C ARG A 119 -15.41 2.68 -7.87
N TYR A 120 -15.26 2.15 -9.08
CA TYR A 120 -16.15 1.12 -9.62
C TYR A 120 -16.18 -0.12 -8.72
N LEU A 121 -15.02 -0.68 -8.37
CA LEU A 121 -14.94 -1.85 -7.49
C LEU A 121 -15.53 -1.56 -6.11
N CYS A 122 -15.28 -0.38 -5.54
CA CYS A 122 -15.89 0.01 -4.28
C CYS A 122 -17.43 0.07 -4.34
N GLN A 123 -17.99 0.64 -5.41
CA GLN A 123 -19.43 0.89 -5.53
C GLN A 123 -20.22 -0.31 -6.07
N GLN A 124 -19.63 -1.10 -6.97
CA GLN A 124 -20.34 -2.14 -7.71
C GLN A 124 -19.94 -3.56 -7.27
N VAL A 125 -18.71 -3.77 -6.79
CA VAL A 125 -18.21 -5.12 -6.42
C VAL A 125 -18.29 -5.36 -4.91
N LEU A 126 -17.77 -4.45 -4.08
CA LEU A 126 -17.72 -4.68 -2.63
C LEU A 126 -19.09 -4.97 -1.98
N PRO A 127 -20.20 -4.28 -2.34
CA PRO A 127 -21.50 -4.55 -1.74
C PRO A 127 -22.04 -5.96 -2.01
N VAL A 128 -21.64 -6.55 -3.13
CA VAL A 128 -22.14 -7.86 -3.61
C VAL A 128 -21.09 -8.95 -3.52
N LEU A 129 -19.97 -8.73 -2.82
CA LEU A 129 -18.86 -9.67 -2.76
C LEU A 129 -19.27 -11.08 -2.26
N ASN A 130 -20.27 -11.16 -1.38
CA ASN A 130 -20.78 -12.42 -0.83
C ASN A 130 -21.78 -13.12 -1.77
N GLU A 131 -22.25 -12.43 -2.81
CA GLU A 131 -23.18 -12.91 -3.83
C GLU A 131 -22.45 -13.33 -5.13
N MET A 132 -21.11 -13.26 -5.13
CA MET A 132 -20.30 -13.63 -6.29
C MET A 132 -20.43 -15.12 -6.59
N PRO A 133 -20.30 -15.54 -7.87
CA PRO A 133 -20.43 -16.95 -8.25
C PRO A 133 -19.41 -17.85 -7.53
N SER A 134 -18.23 -17.32 -7.23
CA SER A 134 -17.19 -18.00 -6.45
C SER A 134 -16.44 -17.05 -5.51
N ASP A 135 -16.08 -17.54 -4.30
CA ASP A 135 -15.22 -16.84 -3.34
C ASP A 135 -13.84 -16.53 -3.95
N GLU A 136 -13.36 -17.36 -4.89
CA GLU A 136 -12.09 -17.14 -5.59
C GLU A 136 -12.14 -15.94 -6.54
N GLU A 137 -13.27 -15.76 -7.24
CA GLU A 137 -13.49 -14.62 -8.14
C GLU A 137 -13.62 -13.32 -7.34
N GLY A 138 -14.36 -13.36 -6.22
CA GLY A 138 -14.45 -12.25 -5.27
C GLY A 138 -13.08 -11.87 -4.71
N LEU A 139 -12.31 -12.86 -4.25
CA LEU A 139 -10.96 -12.67 -3.75
C LEU A 139 -10.03 -12.06 -4.82
N GLU A 140 -10.15 -12.48 -6.07
CA GLU A 140 -9.33 -11.95 -7.15
C GLU A 140 -9.61 -10.47 -7.42
N LEU A 141 -10.89 -10.05 -7.44
CA LEU A 141 -11.24 -8.65 -7.64
C LEU A 141 -10.76 -7.76 -6.49
N ILE A 142 -10.82 -8.22 -5.23
CA ILE A 142 -10.29 -7.44 -4.10
C ILE A 142 -8.75 -7.41 -4.06
N LYS A 143 -8.07 -8.43 -4.60
CA LYS A 143 -6.61 -8.36 -4.83
C LYS A 143 -6.27 -7.30 -5.86
N LEU A 144 -6.99 -7.27 -6.98
CA LEU A 144 -6.84 -6.23 -8.00
C LEU A 144 -7.14 -4.83 -7.42
N LEU A 145 -8.18 -4.69 -6.59
CA LEU A 145 -8.47 -3.46 -5.84
C LEU A 145 -7.29 -3.03 -4.96
N ALA A 146 -6.70 -3.98 -4.22
CA ALA A 146 -5.54 -3.71 -3.37
C ALA A 146 -4.32 -3.25 -4.17
N GLU A 147 -4.06 -3.84 -5.34
CA GLU A 147 -2.96 -3.42 -6.21
C GLU A 147 -3.14 -2.01 -6.78
N MET A 148 -4.39 -1.61 -7.06
CA MET A 148 -4.71 -0.30 -7.59
C MET A 148 -4.77 0.81 -6.53
N ALA A 149 -5.12 0.50 -5.29
CA ALA A 149 -5.38 1.49 -4.22
C ALA A 149 -4.26 2.53 -3.98
N PRO A 150 -2.96 2.20 -4.07
CA PRO A 150 -1.88 3.18 -3.92
C PRO A 150 -1.93 4.29 -5.00
N HIS A 151 -2.40 3.95 -6.20
CA HIS A 151 -2.44 4.84 -7.37
C HIS A 151 -3.78 5.57 -7.52
N ALA A 152 -4.72 5.38 -6.60
CA ALA A 152 -6.08 5.91 -6.71
C ALA A 152 -6.15 7.37 -6.23
N THR A 153 -5.67 8.30 -7.05
CA THR A 153 -5.69 9.74 -6.77
C THR A 153 -6.91 10.39 -7.43
N GLY A 154 -7.57 11.33 -6.75
CA GLY A 154 -8.74 12.04 -7.30
C GLY A 154 -10.00 11.17 -7.45
N ILE A 155 -10.20 10.19 -6.56
CA ILE A 155 -11.43 9.40 -6.52
C ILE A 155 -12.63 10.33 -6.28
N GLN A 156 -13.58 10.33 -7.21
CA GLN A 156 -14.88 10.98 -7.02
C GLN A 156 -15.68 10.22 -5.96
N GLU A 157 -16.34 10.93 -5.04
CA GLU A 157 -17.03 10.33 -3.86
C GLU A 157 -16.10 9.46 -2.99
N HIS A 158 -14.84 9.88 -2.86
CA HIS A 158 -13.86 9.20 -2.01
C HIS A 158 -14.37 8.83 -0.60
N PRO A 159 -15.09 9.69 0.15
CA PRO A 159 -15.63 9.33 1.46
C PRO A 159 -16.57 8.12 1.42
N SER A 160 -17.45 8.06 0.41
CA SER A 160 -18.38 6.94 0.23
C SER A 160 -17.63 5.64 -0.11
N CYS A 161 -16.63 5.70 -1.00
CA CYS A 161 -15.80 4.53 -1.29
C CYS A 161 -15.04 4.03 -0.05
N LEU A 162 -14.50 4.95 0.74
CA LEU A 162 -13.79 4.62 1.98
C LEU A 162 -14.73 3.98 3.01
N GLU A 163 -15.95 4.49 3.15
CA GLU A 163 -16.99 3.92 4.01
C GLU A 163 -17.36 2.50 3.59
N LEU A 164 -17.54 2.24 2.28
CA LEU A 164 -17.84 0.90 1.75
C LEU A 164 -16.71 -0.09 2.04
N VAL A 165 -15.45 0.32 1.83
CA VAL A 165 -14.28 -0.51 2.15
C VAL A 165 -14.21 -0.79 3.65
N PHE A 166 -14.44 0.23 4.49
CA PHE A 166 -14.39 0.09 5.94
C PHE A 166 -15.47 -0.88 6.43
N ASN A 167 -16.72 -0.70 6.02
CA ASN A 167 -17.83 -1.57 6.41
C ASN A 167 -17.59 -3.01 5.96
N LYS A 168 -17.12 -3.20 4.73
CA LYS A 168 -16.77 -4.54 4.23
C LYS A 168 -15.64 -5.18 5.01
N LEU A 169 -14.62 -4.41 5.40
CA LEU A 169 -13.55 -4.88 6.27
C LEU A 169 -14.07 -5.34 7.65
N LEU A 170 -15.06 -4.65 8.23
CA LEU A 170 -15.63 -5.02 9.53
C LEU A 170 -16.40 -6.35 9.48
N GLU A 171 -16.99 -6.71 8.34
CA GLU A 171 -17.63 -8.03 8.15
C GLU A 171 -16.63 -9.19 8.35
N HIS A 172 -15.37 -8.99 7.97
CA HIS A 172 -14.30 -9.97 8.16
C HIS A 172 -13.53 -9.81 9.49
N MET A 173 -13.91 -8.86 10.34
CA MET A 173 -13.30 -8.63 11.66
C MET A 173 -14.34 -8.70 12.78
N PRO A 174 -14.65 -9.91 13.28
CA PRO A 174 -15.66 -10.08 14.33
C PRO A 174 -15.26 -9.37 15.63
N LEU A 175 -16.28 -9.06 16.44
CA LEU A 175 -16.07 -8.59 17.80
C LEU A 175 -15.50 -9.73 18.67
N PRO A 176 -14.65 -9.41 19.65
CA PRO A 176 -14.25 -10.40 20.64
C PRO A 176 -15.50 -10.96 21.36
N PRO A 177 -15.55 -12.28 21.64
CA PRO A 177 -16.68 -12.90 22.31
C PRO A 177 -16.88 -12.29 23.71
N THR A 178 -18.13 -12.07 24.10
CA THR A 178 -18.51 -11.46 25.38
C THR A 178 -18.47 -12.42 26.56
N ASN A 179 -18.45 -13.74 26.32
CA ASN A 179 -18.41 -14.76 27.35
C ASN A 179 -16.96 -15.06 27.77
N LYS A 180 -16.66 -14.91 29.06
CA LYS A 180 -15.32 -15.15 29.66
C LYS A 180 -14.81 -16.59 29.47
N GLU A 181 -15.69 -17.55 29.20
CA GLU A 181 -15.32 -18.95 28.92
C GLU A 181 -14.85 -19.16 27.47
N ALA A 182 -15.17 -18.25 26.56
CA ALA A 182 -14.70 -18.26 25.17
C ALA A 182 -13.34 -17.56 24.99
N GLU A 183 -12.71 -17.10 26.08
CA GLU A 183 -11.35 -16.54 26.05
C GLU A 183 -10.26 -17.62 25.83
N ASN A 184 -10.58 -18.89 26.09
CA ASN A 184 -9.70 -20.04 25.90
C ASN A 184 -9.80 -20.68 24.50
N VAL A 185 -10.49 -20.04 23.56
CA VAL A 185 -10.58 -20.58 22.21
C VAL A 185 -9.30 -20.19 21.45
N ASP A 186 -8.28 -21.05 21.54
CA ASP A 186 -7.09 -21.09 20.67
C ASP A 186 -7.42 -21.24 19.16
N GLU A 187 -8.70 -21.32 18.85
CA GLU A 187 -9.33 -21.29 17.54
C GLU A 187 -10.16 -20.01 17.41
N LEU A 188 -9.53 -18.93 16.94
CA LEU A 188 -10.32 -17.88 16.30
C LEU A 188 -11.22 -18.52 15.23
N PRO A 189 -12.38 -17.89 14.92
CA PRO A 189 -13.15 -18.25 13.73
C PRO A 189 -12.22 -18.40 12.53
N ALA A 190 -12.58 -19.23 11.55
CA ALA A 190 -11.85 -19.33 10.29
C ALA A 190 -11.81 -17.96 9.60
N LEU A 191 -10.84 -17.12 9.98
CA LEU A 191 -10.68 -15.78 9.46
C LEU A 191 -10.22 -15.93 8.02
N GLN A 192 -10.95 -15.30 7.10
CA GLN A 192 -10.53 -15.14 5.73
C GLN A 192 -9.38 -14.12 5.66
N LEU A 193 -8.20 -14.50 6.14
CA LEU A 193 -7.06 -13.59 6.31
C LEU A 193 -6.60 -12.98 4.98
N SER A 194 -6.77 -13.68 3.86
CA SER A 194 -6.50 -13.13 2.53
C SER A 194 -7.44 -11.96 2.21
N HIS A 195 -8.73 -12.07 2.54
CA HIS A 195 -9.70 -10.98 2.38
C HIS A 195 -9.35 -9.81 3.30
N VAL A 196 -9.02 -10.10 4.56
CA VAL A 196 -8.60 -9.09 5.54
C VAL A 196 -7.35 -8.36 5.08
N GLU A 197 -6.32 -9.04 4.56
CA GLU A 197 -5.12 -8.40 4.02
C GLU A 197 -5.48 -7.41 2.90
N CYS A 198 -6.29 -7.84 1.93
CA CYS A 198 -6.69 -7.01 0.80
C CYS A 198 -7.46 -5.77 1.27
N LEU A 199 -8.56 -5.97 2.00
CA LEU A 199 -9.44 -4.88 2.45
C LEU A 199 -8.74 -3.93 3.43
N MET A 200 -7.92 -4.46 4.33
CA MET A 200 -7.16 -3.65 5.28
C MET A 200 -6.09 -2.81 4.57
N TYR A 201 -5.43 -3.37 3.54
CA TYR A 201 -4.49 -2.60 2.73
C TYR A 201 -5.20 -1.51 1.94
N VAL A 202 -6.32 -1.81 1.28
CA VAL A 202 -7.13 -0.81 0.55
C VAL A 202 -7.58 0.30 1.50
N PHE A 203 -8.14 -0.06 2.66
CA PHE A 203 -8.54 0.88 3.70
C PHE A 203 -7.37 1.77 4.11
N HIS A 204 -6.20 1.20 4.40
CA HIS A 204 -5.00 1.94 4.79
C HIS A 204 -4.56 2.95 3.72
N GLN A 205 -4.56 2.54 2.45
CA GLN A 205 -4.19 3.43 1.33
C GLN A 205 -5.21 4.57 1.13
N LEU A 206 -6.51 4.29 1.23
CA LEU A 206 -7.55 5.29 1.04
C LEU A 206 -7.65 6.24 2.24
N ALA A 207 -7.71 5.71 3.47
CA ALA A 207 -7.83 6.49 4.70
C ALA A 207 -6.62 7.42 4.94
N LYS A 208 -5.43 7.08 4.41
CA LYS A 208 -4.27 7.99 4.43
C LYS A 208 -4.57 9.38 3.86
N ARG A 209 -5.47 9.47 2.88
CA ARG A 209 -5.87 10.72 2.22
C ARG A 209 -6.97 11.46 2.98
N THR A 210 -7.71 10.75 3.85
CA THR A 210 -8.80 11.29 4.67
C THR A 210 -8.64 10.81 6.13
N PRO A 211 -7.61 11.26 6.88
CA PRO A 211 -7.36 10.77 8.24
C PRO A 211 -8.53 11.05 9.21
N GLU A 212 -9.28 12.12 8.94
CA GLU A 212 -10.47 12.52 9.70
C GLU A 212 -11.56 11.44 9.73
N PHE A 213 -11.55 10.49 8.78
CA PHE A 213 -12.48 9.37 8.76
C PHE A 213 -12.55 8.61 10.09
N LEU A 214 -11.41 8.46 10.79
CA LEU A 214 -11.37 7.82 12.11
C LEU A 214 -11.29 8.82 13.27
N THR A 215 -10.76 10.03 13.05
CA THR A 215 -10.40 10.95 14.13
C THR A 215 -11.32 12.16 14.28
N ALA A 216 -12.29 12.35 13.38
CA ALA A 216 -13.29 13.41 13.53
C ALA A 216 -14.08 13.23 14.84
N GLU A 217 -14.53 14.35 15.42
CA GLU A 217 -15.18 14.40 16.74
C GLU A 217 -16.39 13.46 16.86
N GLY A 218 -17.17 13.32 15.78
CA GLY A 218 -18.31 12.40 15.69
C GLY A 218 -17.96 10.92 15.54
N ASN A 219 -16.71 10.56 15.26
CA ASN A 219 -16.28 9.18 14.93
C ASN A 219 -15.60 8.47 16.11
N SER A 220 -15.71 9.00 17.32
CA SER A 220 -15.07 8.40 18.51
C SER A 220 -15.55 6.97 18.82
N GLU A 221 -16.84 6.69 18.61
CA GLU A 221 -17.40 5.34 18.78
C GLU A 221 -16.92 4.37 17.70
N ARG A 222 -16.89 4.83 16.44
CA ARG A 222 -16.33 4.08 15.31
C ARG A 222 -14.88 3.68 15.57
N LEU A 223 -14.04 4.62 16.03
CA LEU A 223 -12.64 4.34 16.36
C LEU A 223 -12.52 3.37 17.54
N ARG A 224 -13.41 3.46 18.54
CA ARG A 224 -13.43 2.55 19.69
C ARG A 224 -13.78 1.12 19.26
N ASP A 225 -14.86 0.95 18.49
CA ASP A 225 -15.28 -0.34 17.93
C ASP A 225 -14.17 -0.95 17.06
N PHE A 226 -13.60 -0.14 16.16
CA PHE A 226 -12.52 -0.57 15.28
C PHE A 226 -11.29 -1.05 16.07
N LYS A 227 -10.89 -0.33 17.12
CA LYS A 227 -9.77 -0.75 17.99
C LYS A 227 -10.04 -2.07 18.71
N LEU A 228 -11.29 -2.30 19.14
CA LEU A 228 -11.67 -3.55 19.79
C LEU A 228 -11.54 -4.74 18.83
N ARG A 229 -12.02 -4.59 17.60
CA ARG A 229 -11.88 -5.59 16.53
C ARG A 229 -10.42 -5.83 16.14
N LEU A 230 -9.63 -4.75 15.99
CA LEU A 230 -8.19 -4.86 15.72
C LEU A 230 -7.46 -5.60 16.85
N GLN A 231 -7.85 -5.40 18.10
CA GLN A 231 -7.22 -6.08 19.24
C GLN A 231 -7.51 -7.58 19.20
N TYR A 232 -8.75 -7.96 18.87
CA TYR A 232 -9.13 -9.35 18.71
C TYR A 232 -8.40 -10.01 17.53
N LEU A 233 -8.39 -9.35 16.36
CA LEU A 233 -7.65 -9.80 15.18
C LEU A 233 -6.15 -9.98 15.48
N ALA A 234 -5.54 -9.03 16.20
CA ALA A 234 -4.12 -9.08 16.54
C ALA A 234 -3.75 -10.34 17.34
N ARG A 235 -4.58 -10.74 18.31
CA ARG A 235 -4.36 -11.97 19.09
C ARG A 235 -4.34 -13.21 18.19
N GLY A 236 -5.32 -13.33 17.29
CA GLY A 236 -5.41 -14.47 16.38
C GLY A 236 -4.30 -14.52 15.35
N VAL A 237 -3.97 -13.38 14.74
CA VAL A 237 -2.86 -13.25 13.79
C VAL A 237 -1.53 -13.63 14.45
N GLN A 238 -1.29 -13.21 15.70
CA GLN A 238 -0.08 -13.59 16.44
C GLN A 238 0.00 -15.09 16.73
N GLY A 239 -1.10 -15.70 17.18
CA GLY A 239 -1.19 -17.15 17.38
C GLY A 239 -0.93 -17.94 16.10
N TYR A 240 -1.54 -17.50 14.99
CA TYR A 240 -1.38 -18.13 13.69
C TYR A 240 0.05 -17.97 13.13
N ILE A 241 0.68 -16.79 13.27
CA ILE A 241 2.10 -16.59 12.94
C ILE A 241 3.00 -17.58 13.71
N LYS A 242 2.74 -17.78 15.01
CA LYS A 242 3.50 -18.74 15.83
C LYS A 242 3.35 -20.17 15.29
N LYS A 243 2.11 -20.61 15.04
CA LYS A 243 1.80 -21.94 14.45
C LYS A 243 2.52 -22.13 13.10
N LEU A 244 2.44 -21.15 12.20
CA LEU A 244 3.08 -21.20 10.87
C LEU A 244 4.61 -21.22 10.95
N ARG A 245 5.22 -20.42 11.83
CA ARG A 245 6.68 -20.41 12.03
C ARG A 245 7.17 -21.76 12.55
N THR A 246 6.51 -22.32 13.56
CA THR A 246 6.85 -23.66 14.07
C THR A 246 6.71 -24.73 12.99
N ALA A 247 5.68 -24.65 12.15
CA ALA A 247 5.46 -25.61 11.06
C ALA A 247 6.48 -25.49 9.91
N LEU A 248 7.16 -24.35 9.75
CA LEU A 248 8.17 -24.12 8.71
C LEU A 248 9.61 -24.21 9.23
N GLN A 249 9.79 -24.17 10.55
CA GLN A 249 11.10 -24.19 11.19
C GLN A 249 11.84 -25.51 10.93
N GLY A 250 13.11 -25.44 10.57
CA GLY A 250 13.97 -26.62 10.38
C GLY A 250 13.76 -27.39 9.07
N LYS A 251 12.81 -26.98 8.23
CA LYS A 251 12.58 -27.60 6.91
C LYS A 251 13.70 -27.26 5.94
N LYS A 252 14.14 -28.26 5.18
CA LYS A 252 15.18 -28.10 4.15
C LYS A 252 14.64 -27.37 2.93
N ALA A 253 15.54 -26.81 2.10
CA ALA A 253 15.15 -26.03 0.92
C ALA A 253 14.25 -26.79 -0.06
N GLU A 254 14.44 -28.10 -0.23
CA GLU A 254 13.58 -28.93 -1.10
C GLU A 254 12.19 -29.17 -0.48
N GLU A 255 12.11 -29.37 0.84
CA GLU A 255 10.82 -29.52 1.53
C GLU A 255 10.00 -28.23 1.45
N LEU A 256 10.64 -27.07 1.52
CA LEU A 256 9.98 -25.77 1.39
C LEU A 256 9.35 -25.53 0.01
N LYS A 257 9.72 -26.31 -1.01
CA LYS A 257 9.12 -26.25 -2.35
C LYS A 257 7.84 -27.07 -2.47
N SER A 258 7.47 -27.86 -1.45
CA SER A 258 6.17 -28.55 -1.46
C SER A 258 5.02 -27.54 -1.47
N ASP A 259 3.93 -27.88 -2.14
CA ASP A 259 2.80 -26.95 -2.29
C ASP A 259 2.18 -26.59 -0.94
N GLU A 260 2.15 -27.54 0.00
CA GLU A 260 1.74 -27.28 1.39
C GLU A 260 2.63 -26.22 2.07
N ASN A 261 3.95 -26.29 1.89
CA ASN A 261 4.87 -25.33 2.50
C ASN A 261 4.85 -23.98 1.78
N LYS A 262 4.59 -23.93 0.47
CA LYS A 262 4.33 -22.68 -0.26
C LYS A 262 3.07 -21.99 0.28
N LEU A 263 1.99 -22.74 0.51
CA LEU A 263 0.76 -22.20 1.09
C LEU A 263 1.00 -21.66 2.51
N LYS A 264 1.72 -22.41 3.36
CA LYS A 264 2.11 -21.95 4.70
C LYS A 264 2.99 -20.71 4.66
N ALA A 265 3.93 -20.62 3.72
CA ALA A 265 4.78 -19.45 3.53
C ALA A 265 3.98 -18.23 3.04
N ALA A 266 3.02 -18.42 2.14
CA ALA A 266 2.11 -17.37 1.68
C ALA A 266 1.19 -16.86 2.81
N ALA A 267 0.63 -17.77 3.60
CA ALA A 267 -0.13 -17.44 4.81
C ALA A 267 0.72 -16.67 5.83
N LEU A 268 2.01 -17.03 5.97
CA LEU A 268 2.94 -16.32 6.84
C LEU A 268 3.20 -14.89 6.36
N LYS A 269 3.31 -14.65 5.05
CA LYS A 269 3.40 -13.28 4.50
C LYS A 269 2.14 -12.48 4.78
N THR A 270 0.98 -13.03 4.44
CA THR A 270 -0.36 -12.46 4.67
C THR A 270 -0.52 -11.97 6.11
N THR A 271 -0.19 -12.84 7.07
CA THR A 271 -0.34 -12.54 8.50
C THR A 271 0.66 -11.51 9.02
N ASN A 272 1.90 -11.51 8.54
CA ASN A 272 2.86 -10.47 8.90
C ASN A 272 2.45 -9.10 8.32
N ASN A 273 1.89 -9.07 7.11
CA ASN A 273 1.35 -7.87 6.49
C ASN A 273 0.21 -7.29 7.33
N ILE A 274 -0.79 -8.10 7.68
CA ILE A 274 -1.88 -7.71 8.57
C ILE A 274 -1.33 -7.17 9.89
N ASN A 275 -0.42 -7.88 10.56
CA ASN A 275 0.17 -7.43 11.83
C ASN A 275 0.89 -6.08 11.71
N THR A 276 1.51 -5.81 10.56
CA THR A 276 2.18 -4.53 10.30
C THR A 276 1.17 -3.40 10.16
N LEU A 277 0.09 -3.60 9.39
CA LEU A 277 -0.99 -2.62 9.24
C LEU A 277 -1.73 -2.39 10.56
N ILE A 278 -1.96 -3.44 11.36
CA ILE A 278 -2.57 -3.35 12.70
C ILE A 278 -1.76 -2.38 13.58
N ARG A 279 -0.43 -2.53 13.62
CA ARG A 279 0.45 -1.66 14.42
C ARG A 279 0.33 -0.21 14.02
N ASP A 280 0.24 0.07 12.72
CA ASP A 280 0.12 1.43 12.19
C ASP A 280 -1.22 2.08 12.60
N LEU A 281 -2.32 1.32 12.52
CA LEU A 281 -3.66 1.78 12.89
C LEU A 281 -3.89 1.91 14.40
N PHE A 282 -3.06 1.27 15.23
CA PHE A 282 -3.12 1.39 16.69
C PHE A 282 -2.49 2.67 17.26
N HIS A 283 -1.74 3.42 16.46
CA HIS A 283 -1.21 4.72 16.89
C HIS A 283 -2.34 5.67 17.33
N VAL A 284 -2.00 6.64 18.18
CA VAL A 284 -2.92 7.69 18.64
C VAL A 284 -2.32 9.04 18.24
N PRO A 285 -2.81 9.70 17.18
CA PRO A 285 -3.84 9.24 16.23
C PRO A 285 -3.35 8.10 15.30
N PRO A 286 -4.26 7.36 14.63
CA PRO A 286 -3.87 6.29 13.69
C PRO A 286 -2.87 6.77 12.64
N SER A 287 -1.89 5.94 12.33
CA SER A 287 -0.82 6.23 11.36
C SER A 287 -1.04 5.44 10.07
N PHE A 288 -0.57 6.00 8.96
CA PHE A 288 -0.67 5.44 7.60
C PHE A 288 0.68 5.48 6.87
N LYS A 289 1.75 5.11 7.58
CA LYS A 289 3.15 5.17 7.12
C LYS A 289 3.73 3.81 6.76
N ALA A 290 3.17 2.73 7.28
CA ALA A 290 3.59 1.38 6.98
C ALA A 290 3.52 1.13 5.46
N THR A 291 4.57 0.50 4.93
CA THR A 291 4.63 0.05 3.55
C THR A 291 4.84 -1.45 3.57
N ILE A 292 3.95 -2.19 2.93
CA ILE A 292 4.02 -3.65 2.82
C ILE A 292 4.07 -4.06 1.35
N VAL A 293 4.60 -5.25 1.08
CA VAL A 293 4.45 -5.89 -0.22
C VAL A 293 3.33 -6.92 -0.08
N LEU A 294 2.27 -6.79 -0.89
CA LEU A 294 1.12 -7.71 -0.89
C LEU A 294 1.58 -9.17 -1.01
N SER A 295 0.95 -10.09 -0.30
CA SER A 295 1.45 -11.46 -0.12
C SER A 295 1.63 -12.26 -1.41
N TRP A 296 0.82 -11.97 -2.44
CA TRP A 296 0.88 -12.59 -3.77
C TRP A 296 1.81 -11.87 -4.75
N LYS A 297 2.40 -10.73 -4.37
CA LYS A 297 3.37 -10.01 -5.20
C LYS A 297 4.80 -10.43 -4.85
N PRO A 298 5.71 -10.47 -5.83
CA PRO A 298 7.11 -10.70 -5.54
C PRO A 298 7.67 -9.56 -4.69
N PRO A 299 8.56 -9.84 -3.71
CA PRO A 299 9.25 -8.78 -2.99
C PRO A 299 10.04 -7.93 -3.97
N THR A 300 9.66 -6.66 -4.11
CA THR A 300 10.42 -5.71 -4.93
C THR A 300 11.77 -5.50 -4.27
N THR A 301 12.80 -6.20 -4.75
CA THR A 301 14.17 -5.80 -4.47
C THR A 301 14.38 -4.47 -5.20
N ASN A 302 14.19 -3.35 -4.50
CA ASN A 302 14.60 -2.04 -4.99
C ASN A 302 16.14 -2.03 -5.08
N LYS A 303 16.68 -2.69 -6.10
CA LYS A 303 17.91 -2.24 -6.76
C LYS A 303 17.45 -1.26 -7.82
N PRO A 304 18.04 -0.06 -7.91
CA PRO A 304 17.80 0.82 -9.04
C PRO A 304 18.06 0.01 -10.31
N SER A 305 17.04 -0.07 -11.16
CA SER A 305 17.15 -0.61 -12.50
C SER A 305 18.05 0.33 -13.31
N GLU A 306 19.32 -0.01 -13.45
CA GLU A 306 20.09 0.45 -14.60
C GLU A 306 19.46 -0.20 -15.84
N ALA A 307 18.84 0.65 -16.65
CA ALA A 307 18.34 0.29 -17.96
C ALA A 307 19.50 -0.24 -18.81
N SER A 308 19.27 -1.39 -19.44
CA SER A 308 20.11 -1.98 -20.47
C SER A 308 20.28 -1.04 -21.66
N GLY A 309 21.53 -0.74 -22.03
CA GLY A 309 21.90 -0.04 -23.26
C GLY A 309 23.39 -0.15 -23.60
N SER A 310 23.72 -1.16 -24.41
CA SER A 310 24.91 -1.34 -25.27
C SER A 310 26.22 -1.93 -24.69
N PRO A 311 26.92 -2.80 -25.46
CA PRO A 311 28.04 -3.61 -24.98
C PRO A 311 29.36 -2.83 -25.05
N ALA A 312 30.18 -2.94 -24.01
CA ALA A 312 31.58 -2.51 -24.00
C ALA A 312 32.49 -3.73 -23.76
N PRO A 313 33.73 -3.72 -24.28
CA PRO A 313 34.44 -4.92 -24.68
C PRO A 313 35.08 -5.70 -23.53
N VAL A 314 35.36 -6.96 -23.85
CA VAL A 314 36.06 -8.00 -23.10
C VAL A 314 37.30 -7.49 -22.36
N GLY A 315 37.36 -7.77 -21.05
CA GLY A 315 38.64 -7.86 -20.34
C GLY A 315 38.59 -7.42 -18.88
N ALA A 316 38.55 -8.42 -17.98
CA ALA A 316 39.19 -8.47 -16.65
C ALA A 316 38.26 -9.11 -15.60
N LYS A 317 38.46 -10.42 -15.38
CA LYS A 317 37.99 -11.12 -14.19
C LYS A 317 38.72 -10.55 -12.96
N THR A 318 38.01 -10.24 -11.89
CA THR A 318 38.61 -10.27 -10.55
C THR A 318 37.62 -10.84 -9.55
N GLU A 319 37.96 -12.05 -9.15
CA GLU A 319 37.25 -12.96 -8.27
C GLU A 319 37.43 -12.54 -6.81
N LYS A 320 36.32 -12.58 -6.05
CA LYS A 320 36.28 -12.22 -4.63
C LYS A 320 37.07 -13.24 -3.81
N ARG A 321 38.21 -12.85 -3.24
CA ARG A 321 38.96 -13.70 -2.30
C ARG A 321 38.24 -13.80 -0.95
N ARG A 322 37.96 -15.05 -0.58
CA ARG A 322 37.55 -15.54 0.74
C ARG A 322 38.80 -15.64 1.63
N ILE A 323 38.70 -15.21 2.88
CA ILE A 323 39.81 -15.22 3.86
C ILE A 323 39.96 -16.64 4.44
N SER A 324 41.18 -17.19 4.41
CA SER A 324 41.59 -18.42 5.09
C SER A 324 42.75 -18.10 6.03
N PHE A 325 42.70 -18.63 7.26
CA PHE A 325 43.74 -18.49 8.29
C PHE A 325 44.81 -19.59 8.11
N SER A 326 46.08 -19.25 8.36
CA SER A 326 47.18 -20.20 8.52
C SER A 326 48.01 -19.87 9.77
N GLU A 327 48.46 -20.91 10.45
CA GLU A 327 49.00 -20.98 11.81
C GLU A 327 50.53 -21.24 11.73
N GLU A 328 51.36 -20.46 12.46
CA GLU A 328 52.70 -20.77 13.05
C GLU A 328 53.56 -19.50 13.37
N SER A 329 53.44 -18.98 14.62
CA SER A 329 54.44 -18.56 15.65
C SER A 329 55.88 -17.99 15.34
N PRO A 330 56.60 -17.29 16.29
CA PRO A 330 56.23 -16.59 17.55
C PRO A 330 57.01 -15.22 17.77
N PRO A 331 57.30 -14.69 18.99
CA PRO A 331 56.57 -13.57 19.60
C PRO A 331 57.43 -12.31 19.92
N LYS A 332 56.80 -11.13 20.02
CA LYS A 332 57.35 -10.02 20.83
C LYS A 332 56.29 -9.38 21.72
N ALA A 333 56.75 -9.09 22.93
CA ALA A 333 56.02 -8.86 24.15
C ALA A 333 55.54 -7.40 24.37
N PHE A 334 54.43 -7.31 25.11
CA PHE A 334 54.03 -6.24 26.05
C PHE A 334 53.64 -4.84 25.51
N ARG A 335 52.38 -4.42 25.73
CA ARG A 335 51.94 -3.69 26.94
C ARG A 335 50.40 -3.51 26.98
N LYS A 336 49.82 -3.71 28.17
CA LYS A 336 48.43 -3.41 28.56
C LYS A 336 48.28 -1.95 29.01
N ALA A 337 47.15 -1.32 28.67
CA ALA A 337 46.43 -0.30 29.47
C ALA A 337 45.04 -0.10 28.81
N THR A 338 43.95 -0.69 29.30
CA THR A 338 42.97 -0.18 30.31
C THR A 338 42.46 1.26 30.12
N THR A 339 41.12 1.32 30.02
CA THR A 339 40.15 2.32 30.50
C THR A 339 39.82 3.59 29.70
N SER A 340 38.55 3.60 29.26
CA SER A 340 37.54 4.67 29.32
C SER A 340 37.54 5.79 28.27
N LEU A 341 36.44 5.89 27.49
CA LEU A 341 35.46 7.01 27.48
C LEU A 341 34.75 7.17 26.12
N LYS A 342 33.41 7.23 26.20
CA LYS A 342 32.44 8.01 25.42
C LYS A 342 32.62 8.15 23.89
N ASN A 343 31.66 7.54 23.18
CA ASN A 343 31.26 7.90 21.81
C ASN A 343 30.89 9.38 21.72
N GLU A 344 31.76 10.18 21.09
CA GLU A 344 31.44 11.52 20.60
C GLU A 344 31.20 11.40 19.07
N ARG A 345 30.01 11.83 18.62
CA ARG A 345 29.64 11.83 17.21
C ARG A 345 30.43 12.91 16.49
N GLU A 346 31.31 12.52 15.56
CA GLU A 346 31.98 13.47 14.68
C GLU A 346 30.99 14.07 13.67
N LEU A 347 30.93 15.41 13.67
CA LEU A 347 30.11 16.25 12.79
C LEU A 347 30.84 16.44 11.45
N TYR A 348 30.25 15.94 10.37
CA TYR A 348 30.84 16.00 9.02
C TYR A 348 30.92 17.44 8.48
N SER A 349 32.08 17.81 7.94
CA SER A 349 32.29 19.02 7.16
C SER A 349 32.52 18.66 5.69
N PRO A 350 31.76 19.21 4.73
CA PRO A 350 31.90 18.85 3.32
C PRO A 350 33.18 19.43 2.70
N PRO A 351 33.75 18.78 1.66
CA PRO A 351 35.03 19.18 1.07
C PRO A 351 34.89 20.45 0.24
N GLY A 352 35.66 21.48 0.58
CA GLY A 352 35.75 22.72 -0.19
C GLY A 352 36.38 22.50 -1.57
N GLY A 353 35.55 22.47 -2.60
CA GLY A 353 35.96 22.41 -4.00
C GLY A 353 36.68 23.69 -4.43
N LYS A 354 37.93 23.53 -4.86
CA LYS A 354 38.63 24.49 -5.71
C LYS A 354 37.96 24.43 -7.09
N TYR A 355 37.53 25.57 -7.65
CA TYR A 355 37.46 25.94 -9.08
C TYR A 355 36.34 26.99 -9.26
N SER A 356 36.74 28.26 -9.43
CA SER A 356 36.38 29.11 -10.58
C SER A 356 36.52 30.58 -10.21
N THR A 357 37.70 31.13 -10.51
CA THR A 357 38.00 32.56 -10.46
C THR A 357 37.92 33.10 -11.88
N LYS A 358 36.89 33.90 -12.20
CA LYS A 358 36.85 35.01 -13.18
C LYS A 358 35.40 35.25 -13.63
N VAL A 359 34.77 36.33 -13.15
CA VAL A 359 34.34 37.48 -13.97
C VAL A 359 34.22 38.69 -13.04
N GLN A 360 34.86 39.78 -13.45
CA GLN A 360 34.95 41.07 -12.80
C GLN A 360 33.94 42.01 -13.47
N GLY A 361 33.23 42.84 -12.68
CA GLY A 361 32.61 44.06 -13.20
C GLY A 361 31.21 44.39 -12.66
N PHE A 362 31.12 45.10 -11.54
CA PHE A 362 30.50 46.44 -11.47
C PHE A 362 30.67 47.06 -10.06
N GLN A 363 31.41 48.17 -9.98
CA GLN A 363 31.42 49.12 -8.85
C GLN A 363 30.14 49.95 -8.91
N ALA A 364 29.34 50.04 -7.84
CA ALA A 364 29.44 50.94 -6.69
C ALA A 364 28.50 52.16 -6.81
N ALA A 365 27.60 52.34 -5.83
CA ALA A 365 27.21 53.66 -5.31
C ALA A 365 26.43 53.52 -3.98
N ASN A 366 27.20 53.54 -2.90
CA ASN A 366 26.99 54.25 -1.65
C ASN A 366 25.73 55.16 -1.54
N ARG A 367 24.89 54.93 -0.53
CA ARG A 367 24.23 55.99 0.27
C ARG A 367 23.75 55.43 1.60
N GLY A 368 24.45 55.78 2.68
CA GLY A 368 24.03 55.51 4.05
C GLY A 368 23.05 56.56 4.60
N ARG A 369 22.37 56.18 5.69
CA ARG A 369 22.00 57.00 6.88
C ARG A 369 21.08 56.12 7.73
N GLY A 370 21.53 55.62 8.87
CA GLY A 370 21.38 56.26 10.19
C GLY A 370 20.51 55.30 11.04
N GLY A 371 21.03 54.60 12.05
CA GLY A 371 21.26 55.11 13.41
C GLY A 371 19.92 55.25 14.15
N ARG A 372 19.69 54.81 15.39
CA ARG A 372 20.50 54.30 16.49
C ARG A 372 19.51 54.05 17.67
N PHE A 373 19.79 53.05 18.52
CA PHE A 373 19.47 53.00 19.99
C PHE A 373 17.99 52.87 20.41
N ARG A 374 17.56 52.18 21.49
CA ARG A 374 18.09 51.79 22.83
C ARG A 374 17.35 50.48 23.24
N GLY A 375 17.99 49.47 23.83
CA GLY A 375 18.19 49.30 25.30
C GLY A 375 16.94 48.64 25.95
N GLY A 376 16.96 47.61 26.78
CA GLY A 376 18.00 46.87 27.50
C GLY A 376 17.33 46.10 28.66
N GLY A 377 17.95 45.00 29.10
CA GLY A 377 17.69 44.33 30.41
C GLY A 377 16.37 43.54 30.50
N GLY A 378 16.27 42.36 31.11
CA GLY A 378 17.14 41.66 32.04
C GLY A 378 16.28 40.98 33.11
N ARG A 379 16.32 39.64 33.15
CA ARG A 379 16.16 38.71 34.30
C ARG A 379 14.99 38.90 35.28
N GLY A 380 14.24 37.80 35.52
CA GLY A 380 13.44 37.65 36.73
C GLY A 380 12.75 36.28 36.85
N TRP A 381 13.32 35.40 37.66
CA TRP A 381 12.75 34.13 38.12
C TRP A 381 11.67 34.38 39.17
N TYR A 382 10.52 33.67 39.15
CA TYR A 382 9.81 33.27 40.37
C TYR A 382 8.70 32.23 40.15
N SER A 383 8.74 31.16 40.95
CA SER A 383 7.63 30.30 41.36
C SER A 383 8.15 29.45 42.54
N PRO A 384 7.34 28.95 43.50
CA PRO A 384 6.01 29.31 44.00
C PRO A 384 6.05 29.51 45.55
N PRO A 385 4.92 29.43 46.27
CA PRO A 385 4.98 28.64 47.50
C PRO A 385 3.80 27.67 47.67
N GLY A 386 4.13 26.48 48.16
CA GLY A 386 3.18 25.52 48.69
C GLY A 386 2.80 25.83 50.14
N GLY A 387 1.60 25.38 50.52
CA GLY A 387 1.15 25.33 51.91
C GLY A 387 0.18 24.15 52.09
N LYS A 388 0.57 23.19 52.94
CA LYS A 388 -0.29 22.16 53.55
C LYS A 388 -0.38 22.49 55.04
N TYR A 389 -1.56 22.52 55.64
CA TYR A 389 -1.93 22.09 57.02
C TYR A 389 -3.48 22.10 57.09
N SER A 390 -4.14 20.95 57.31
CA SER A 390 -4.81 20.50 58.57
C SER A 390 -6.00 21.39 58.98
N THR A 391 -7.23 20.94 59.33
CA THR A 391 -7.62 19.90 60.30
C THR A 391 -9.17 19.69 60.26
N LYS A 392 -9.63 18.43 60.27
CA LYS A 392 -10.71 17.83 61.13
C LYS A 392 -12.11 18.50 61.37
N VAL A 393 -13.15 17.68 61.09
CA VAL A 393 -14.43 17.37 61.82
C VAL A 393 -15.75 18.14 61.50
N GLN A 394 -16.85 17.36 61.62
CA GLN A 394 -18.31 17.63 61.57
C GLN A 394 -18.92 17.63 60.14
N GLY A 395 -19.79 16.72 59.70
CA GLY A 395 -20.69 15.79 60.40
C GLY A 395 -22.08 16.42 60.55
N PHE A 396 -22.99 16.22 59.59
CA PHE A 396 -24.44 16.33 59.81
C PHE A 396 -25.22 15.50 58.77
N GLN A 397 -25.95 14.50 59.28
CA GLN A 397 -27.07 13.82 58.65
C GLN A 397 -28.35 14.65 58.84
N ALA A 398 -29.22 14.70 57.83
CA ALA A 398 -30.69 14.67 57.90
C ALA A 398 -31.18 14.63 56.43
N ALA A 399 -31.92 13.65 55.89
CA ALA A 399 -33.14 12.95 56.31
C ALA A 399 -34.39 13.86 56.37
N ASN A 400 -35.16 13.88 55.26
CA ASN A 400 -36.63 13.95 55.16
C ASN A 400 -36.96 13.89 53.65
N ARG A 401 -37.57 12.84 53.07
CA ARG A 401 -38.95 12.34 53.22
C ARG A 401 -40.02 13.43 53.17
N GLY A 402 -40.62 13.53 51.99
CA GLY A 402 -41.98 13.96 51.68
C GLY A 402 -42.40 13.16 50.46
#